data_AF-A0A663FBD9-F1
#
_entry.id   AF-A0A663FBD9-F1
#
_cell.length_a   1.000
_cell.length_b   1.000
_cell.length_c   1.000
_cell.angle_alpha   90.00
_cell.angle_beta   90.00
_cell.angle_gamma   90.00
#
_symmetry.space_group_name_H-M   'P 1'
#
loop_
_entity.id
_entity.type
_entity.pdbx_description
1 polymer ?
#
loop_
_entity_poly.entity_id
_entity_poly.type
_entity_poly.pdbx_seq_one_letter_code
_entity_poly.pdbx_strand_id
1 'polypeptide(L)'
;MSWAVEEWKEGLSPRVLQKIHELESQVDKLKKERQQRQFQLESLEAALQKQKQKVTVYVYFEAFLHLFMIRKRNYFIVMPVKNLDKN
;
A
#
# COMPACT_ATOMS: atom_id res chain seq x y z
N MET A 1 -27.05 13.55 17.79
CA MET A 1 -28.48 13.58 18.13
C MET A 1 -28.78 12.39 19.03
N SER A 2 -28.99 12.63 20.33
CA SER A 2 -29.23 11.58 21.34
C SER A 2 -30.67 11.54 21.86
N TRP A 3 -31.56 12.45 21.41
CA TRP A 3 -32.94 12.52 21.91
C TRP A 3 -33.87 11.45 21.32
N ALA A 4 -33.61 10.96 20.10
CA ALA A 4 -34.43 9.93 19.47
C ALA A 4 -34.08 8.49 19.92
N VAL A 5 -33.10 8.29 20.82
CA VAL A 5 -32.64 6.95 21.25
C VAL A 5 -33.35 6.47 22.52
N GLU A 6 -34.00 7.35 23.27
CA GLU A 6 -34.72 7.02 24.50
C GLU A 6 -36.21 6.77 24.25
N GLU A 7 -36.86 7.54 23.36
CA GLU A 7 -38.30 7.42 23.08
C GLU A 7 -38.72 6.06 22.50
N TRP A 8 -37.87 5.36 21.75
CA TRP A 8 -38.19 4.01 21.25
C TRP A 8 -37.93 2.90 22.29
N LYS A 9 -37.21 3.23 23.38
CA LYS A 9 -36.96 2.33 24.50
C LYS A 9 -38.07 2.40 25.54
N GLU A 10 -38.86 3.48 25.56
CA GLU A 10 -40.09 3.60 26.35
C GLU A 10 -41.16 2.61 25.84
N GLY A 11 -41.47 1.60 26.64
CA GLY A 11 -42.45 0.55 26.31
C GLY A 11 -41.84 -0.80 25.94
N LEU A 12 -40.51 -0.91 25.80
CA LEU A 12 -39.84 -2.21 25.61
C LEU A 12 -39.67 -2.94 26.95
N SER A 13 -39.92 -4.25 26.94
CA SER A 13 -39.67 -5.11 28.11
C SER A 13 -38.19 -5.04 28.52
N PRO A 14 -37.86 -5.05 29.84
CA PRO A 14 -36.48 -5.02 30.33
C PRO A 14 -35.57 -6.06 29.69
N ARG A 15 -36.13 -7.22 29.33
CA ARG A 15 -35.43 -8.31 28.65
C ARG A 15 -34.98 -7.95 27.24
N VAL A 16 -35.76 -7.14 26.52
CA VAL A 16 -35.45 -6.66 25.18
C VAL A 16 -34.37 -5.58 25.25
N LEU A 17 -34.46 -4.67 26.22
CA LEU A 17 -33.44 -3.64 26.47
C LEU A 17 -32.08 -4.24 26.85
N GLN A 18 -32.05 -5.27 27.70
CA GLN A 18 -30.82 -6.00 27.99
C GLN A 18 -30.21 -6.61 26.73
N LYS A 19 -31.03 -7.22 25.87
CA LYS A 19 -30.56 -7.84 24.63
C LYS A 19 -30.04 -6.83 23.62
N ILE A 20 -30.66 -5.66 23.54
CA ILE A 20 -30.18 -4.53 22.74
C ILE A 20 -28.81 -4.09 23.24
N HIS A 21 -28.64 -3.89 24.54
CA HIS A 21 -27.37 -3.45 25.10
C HIS A 21 -26.24 -4.48 24.89
N GLU A 22 -26.57 -5.76 24.97
CA GLU A 22 -25.63 -6.83 24.68
C GLU A 22 -25.23 -6.85 23.19
N LEU A 23 -26.17 -6.62 22.29
CA LEU A 23 -25.90 -6.48 20.86
C LEU A 23 -25.08 -5.22 20.54
N GLU A 24 -25.36 -4.09 21.19
CA GLU A 24 -24.55 -2.87 21.09
C GLU A 24 -23.09 -3.15 21.51
N SER A 25 -22.89 -3.86 22.63
CA SER A 25 -21.56 -4.26 23.10
C SER A 25 -20.84 -5.17 22.11
N GLN A 26 -21.54 -6.13 21.50
CA GLN A 26 -20.97 -7.01 20.48
C GLN A 26 -20.58 -6.25 19.22
N VAL A 27 -21.42 -5.33 18.75
CA VAL A 27 -21.13 -4.47 17.60
C VAL A 27 -19.89 -3.63 17.85
N ASP A 28 -19.74 -3.07 19.05
CA ASP A 28 -18.56 -2.28 19.40
C ASP A 28 -17.28 -3.12 19.46
N LYS A 29 -17.34 -4.37 19.94
CA LYS A 29 -16.22 -5.31 19.86
C LYS A 29 -15.82 -5.59 18.41
N LEU A 30 -16.80 -5.92 17.56
CA LEU A 30 -16.56 -6.20 16.14
C LEU A 30 -16.02 -4.97 15.39
N LYS A 31 -16.47 -3.76 15.73
CA LYS A 31 -15.90 -2.52 15.17
C LYS A 31 -14.42 -2.36 15.52
N LYS A 32 -14.05 -2.61 16.78
CA LYS A 32 -12.64 -2.54 17.22
C LYS A 32 -11.78 -3.58 16.50
N GLU A 33 -12.25 -4.82 16.41
CA GLU A 33 -11.54 -5.87 15.67
C GLU A 33 -11.40 -5.54 14.18
N ARG A 34 -12.44 -4.97 13.56
CA ARG A 34 -12.38 -4.52 12.17
C ARG A 34 -11.35 -3.41 11.99
N GLN A 35 -11.32 -2.41 12.88
CA GLN A 35 -10.34 -1.34 12.83
C GLN A 35 -8.91 -1.87 12.98
N GLN A 36 -8.69 -2.81 13.90
CA GLN A 36 -7.39 -3.44 14.08
C GLN A 36 -6.95 -4.21 12.84
N ARG A 37 -7.84 -5.00 12.23
CA ARG A 37 -7.56 -5.71 10.97
C ARG A 37 -7.32 -4.75 9.80
N GLN A 38 -8.09 -3.66 9.72
CA GLN A 38 -7.91 -2.63 8.70
C GLN A 38 -6.52 -2.00 8.79
N PHE A 39 -6.06 -1.68 10.00
CA PHE A 39 -4.73 -1.13 10.21
C PHE A 39 -3.62 -2.14 9.82
N GLN A 40 -3.79 -3.42 10.14
CA GLN A 40 -2.87 -4.46 9.70
C GLN A 40 -2.82 -4.57 8.17
N LEU A 41 -3.98 -4.56 7.50
CA LEU A 41 -4.07 -4.57 6.05
C LEU A 41 -3.37 -3.35 5.43
N GLU A 42 -3.64 -2.15 5.95
CA GLU A 42 -3.00 -0.91 5.48
C GLU A 42 -1.48 -0.96 5.64
N SER A 43 -0.98 -1.48 6.77
CA SER A 43 0.46 -1.63 7.00
C SER A 43 1.11 -2.60 6.00
N LEU A 44 0.45 -3.72 5.70
CA LEU A 44 0.91 -4.72 4.74
C LEU A 44 0.88 -4.17 3.32
N GLU A 45 -0.18 -3.43 2.98
CA GLU A 45 -0.31 -2.77 1.68
C GLU A 45 0.78 -1.72 1.46
N ALA A 46 1.10 -0.91 2.48
CA ALA A 46 2.21 0.04 2.42
C ALA A 46 3.57 -0.67 2.25
N ALA A 47 3.79 -1.79 2.93
CA ALA A 47 5.01 -2.59 2.77
C ALA A 47 5.12 -3.17 1.35
N LEU A 48 4.01 -3.68 0.82
CA LEU A 48 3.92 -4.20 -0.55
C LEU A 48 4.15 -3.10 -1.59
N GLN A 49 3.58 -1.92 -1.41
CA GLN A 49 3.80 -0.77 -2.29
C GLN A 49 5.27 -0.35 -2.30
N LYS A 50 5.95 -0.33 -1.14
CA LYS A 50 7.40 -0.07 -1.08
C LYS A 50 8.21 -1.12 -1.85
N GLN A 51 7.85 -2.39 -1.74
CA GLN A 51 8.54 -3.46 -2.47
C GLN A 51 8.31 -3.35 -3.98
N LYS A 52 7.09 -3.05 -4.43
CA LYS A 52 6.79 -2.77 -5.83
C LYS A 52 7.61 -1.60 -6.36
N GLN A 53 7.67 -0.49 -5.62
CA GLN A 53 8.46 0.67 -6.01
C GLN A 53 9.94 0.32 -6.14
N LYS A 54 10.50 -0.46 -5.22
CA LYS A 54 11.88 -0.98 -5.34
C LYS A 54 12.07 -1.77 -6.62
N VAL A 55 11.22 -2.77 -6.90
CA VAL A 55 11.31 -3.60 -8.11
C VAL A 55 11.25 -2.73 -9.36
N THR A 56 10.31 -1.80 -9.43
CA THR A 56 10.17 -0.86 -10.55
C THR A 56 11.45 -0.04 -10.74
N VAL A 57 12.04 0.51 -9.67
CA VAL A 57 13.29 1.28 -9.75
C VAL A 57 14.46 0.40 -10.19
N TYR A 58 14.59 -0.83 -9.68
CA TYR A 58 15.64 -1.74 -10.10
C TYR A 58 15.52 -2.12 -11.58
N VAL A 59 14.31 -2.43 -12.07
CA VAL A 59 14.09 -2.76 -13.48
C VAL A 59 14.44 -1.58 -14.40
N TYR A 60 14.03 -0.36 -14.04
CA TYR A 60 14.41 0.83 -14.81
C TYR A 60 15.91 1.14 -14.72
N PHE A 61 16.53 0.91 -13.57
CA PHE A 61 17.96 1.11 -13.39
C PHE A 61 18.78 0.10 -14.18
N GLU A 62 18.40 -1.18 -14.17
CA GLU A 62 19.02 -2.22 -15.01
C GLU A 62 18.88 -1.90 -16.49
N ALA A 63 17.68 -1.54 -16.95
CA ALA A 63 17.45 -1.12 -18.33
C ALA A 63 18.29 0.12 -18.71
N PHE A 64 18.41 1.08 -17.79
CA PHE A 64 19.24 2.27 -17.97
C PHE A 64 20.72 1.93 -18.05
N LEU A 65 21.24 1.09 -17.14
CA LEU A 65 22.62 0.63 -17.16
C LEU A 65 22.93 -0.14 -18.44
N HIS A 66 22.05 -1.04 -18.86
CA HIS A 66 22.18 -1.76 -20.13
C HIS A 66 22.28 -0.78 -21.31
N LEU A 67 21.37 0.20 -21.41
CA LEU A 67 21.39 1.20 -22.46
C LEU A 67 22.67 2.06 -22.41
N PHE A 68 23.10 2.45 -21.22
CA PHE A 68 24.33 3.21 -21.01
C PHE A 68 25.59 2.44 -21.45
N MET A 69 25.67 1.15 -21.11
CA MET A 69 26.77 0.28 -21.52
C MET A 69 26.79 0.06 -23.04
N ILE A 70 25.62 -0.11 -23.67
CA ILE A 70 25.49 -0.18 -25.15
C ILE A 70 25.96 1.12 -25.79
N ARG A 71 25.56 2.28 -25.25
CA ARG A 71 25.95 3.61 -25.75
C ARG A 71 27.46 3.81 -25.66
N LYS A 72 28.08 3.49 -24.52
CA LYS A 72 29.55 3.56 -24.33
C LYS A 72 30.31 2.65 -25.30
N ARG A 73 29.83 1.43 -25.51
CA ARG A 73 30.43 0.49 -26.48
C ARG A 73 30.37 1.03 -27.91
N ASN A 74 29.27 1.66 -28.31
CA ASN A 74 29.14 2.28 -29.64
C ASN A 74 30.06 3.51 -29.82
N TYR A 75 30.26 4.35 -28.79
CA TYR A 75 31.24 5.44 -28.87
C TYR A 75 32.68 4.94 -29.03
N PHE A 76 33.00 3.80 -28.41
CA PHE A 76 34.32 3.18 -28.49
C PHE A 76 34.60 2.57 -29.88
N ILE A 77 33.60 1.96 -30.50
CA ILE A 77 33.72 1.36 -31.85
C ILE A 77 33.78 2.42 -32.96
N VAL A 78 33.17 3.60 -32.76
CA VAL A 78 33.07 4.66 -33.77
C VAL A 78 34.25 5.64 -33.75
N MET A 79 35.26 5.49 -32.86
CA MET A 79 36.51 6.26 -33.00
C MET A 79 37.34 5.72 -34.17
N PRO A 80 37.56 6.50 -35.24
CA PRO A 80 38.38 6.05 -36.36
C PRO A 80 39.86 6.08 -35.96
N VAL A 81 40.57 5.01 -36.29
CA VAL A 81 42.02 4.92 -36.36
C VAL A 81 42.54 6.03 -37.27
N LYS A 82 42.83 7.21 -36.71
CA LYS A 82 43.61 8.26 -37.36
C LYS A 82 44.86 8.45 -36.54
N ASN A 83 45.87 7.59 -36.71
CA ASN A 83 47.28 7.84 -36.32
C ASN A 83 48.17 6.62 -36.61
N LEU A 84 48.16 6.07 -37.83
CA LEU A 84 49.10 5.00 -38.21
C LEU A 84 49.61 5.08 -39.65
N ASP A 85 49.66 6.28 -40.22
CA ASP A 85 50.45 6.58 -41.42
C ASP A 85 51.21 7.90 -41.20
N LYS A 86 52.28 7.80 -40.42
CA LYS A 86 53.40 8.76 -40.42
C LYS A 86 54.69 7.95 -40.38
N ASN A 87 55.07 7.40 -41.53
CA ASN A 87 56.45 7.09 -41.85
C ASN A 87 56.63 7.14 -43.37
#